data_AF-A0A5K7ZTB3-F1
#
_entry.id   AF-A0A5K7ZTB3-F1
#
_cell.length_a   1.000
_cell.length_b   1.000
_cell.length_c   1.000
_cell.angle_alpha   90.00
_cell.angle_beta   90.00
_cell.angle_gamma   90.00
#
_symmetry.space_group_name_H-M   'P 1'
#
loop_
_entity.id
_entity.type
_entity.pdbx_description
1 polymer ?
#
loop_
_entity_poly.entity_id
_entity_poly.type
_entity_poly.pdbx_seq_one_letter_code
_entity_poly.pdbx_strand_id
1 'polypeptide(L)'
;MYAEIIKGLSNCKIGAADKKAFLNWARQIGGERIDHIVSNKHRKAYKRAAQVLGALCEVLILIGQESDAHVLVNEYYFDKYRRFSAFRKEVQAVFQTSNVVRSKMVL
;
A
#
# COMPACT_ATOMS: atom_id res chain seq x y z
N MET A 1 -13.12 24.01 5.64
CA MET A 1 -14.10 22.90 5.76
C MET A 1 -13.60 21.69 6.56
N TYR A 2 -12.33 21.62 7.00
CA TYR A 2 -11.79 20.44 7.73
C TYR A 2 -11.51 20.65 9.23
N ALA A 3 -11.90 21.79 9.80
CA ALA A 3 -11.52 22.18 11.17
C ALA A 3 -11.96 21.16 12.24
N GLU A 4 -13.21 20.69 12.19
CA GLU A 4 -13.72 19.71 13.17
C GLU A 4 -13.07 18.32 13.00
N ILE A 5 -12.76 17.91 11.76
CA ILE A 5 -12.06 16.64 11.49
C ILE A 5 -10.64 16.71 12.05
N ILE A 6 -9.92 17.80 11.77
CA ILE A 6 -8.55 18.00 12.28
C ILE A 6 -8.55 18.04 13.80
N LYS A 7 -9.51 18.74 14.41
CA LYS A 7 -9.67 18.82 15.87
C LYS A 7 -9.96 17.46 16.51
N GLY A 8 -10.80 16.64 15.87
CA GLY A 8 -11.04 15.27 16.31
C GLY A 8 -9.79 14.40 16.23
N LEU A 9 -9.06 14.47 15.10
CA LEU A 9 -7.83 13.72 14.89
C LEU A 9 -6.70 14.15 15.84
N SER A 10 -6.55 15.45 16.12
CA SER A 10 -5.53 15.96 17.04
C SER A 10 -5.76 15.52 18.48
N ASN A 11 -7.02 15.29 18.87
CA ASN A 11 -7.39 14.83 20.20
C ASN A 11 -7.40 13.30 20.33
N CYS A 12 -7.32 12.58 19.21
CA CYS A 12 -7.29 11.12 19.20
C CYS A 12 -5.90 10.61 19.62
N LYS A 13 -5.83 10.00 20.81
CA LYS A 13 -4.61 9.31 21.27
C LYS A 13 -4.73 7.82 20.96
N ILE A 14 -4.15 7.40 19.84
CA ILE A 14 -4.06 5.98 19.49
C ILE A 14 -2.78 5.41 20.12
N GLY A 15 -2.93 4.35 20.91
CA GLY A 15 -1.81 3.65 21.54
C GLY A 15 -0.93 2.93 20.52
N ALA A 16 0.32 2.62 20.89
CA ALA A 16 1.23 1.88 20.00
C ALA A 16 0.70 0.49 19.64
N ALA A 17 0.02 -0.19 20.57
CA ALA A 17 -0.62 -1.48 20.34
C ALA A 17 -1.72 -1.39 19.27
N ASP A 18 -2.59 -0.38 19.37
CA ASP A 18 -3.67 -0.15 18.41
C ASP A 18 -3.13 0.20 17.02
N LYS A 19 -2.09 1.06 16.94
CA LYS A 19 -1.42 1.37 15.67
C LYS A 19 -0.90 0.11 14.97
N LYS A 20 -0.28 -0.80 15.74
CA LYS A 20 0.20 -2.09 15.22
C LYS A 20 -0.96 -2.98 14.78
N ALA A 21 -2.03 -3.05 15.56
CA ALA A 21 -3.23 -3.82 15.22
C ALA A 21 -3.87 -3.32 13.91
N PHE A 22 -4.03 -2.00 13.75
CA PHE A 22 -4.57 -1.40 12.54
C PHE A 22 -3.67 -1.63 11.33
N LEU A 23 -2.34 -1.51 11.50
CA LEU A 23 -1.41 -1.79 10.41
C LEU A 23 -1.46 -3.26 9.98
N ASN A 24 -1.50 -4.19 10.93
CA ASN A 24 -1.64 -5.62 10.64
C ASN A 24 -2.95 -5.91 9.91
N TRP A 25 -4.05 -5.35 10.38
CA TRP A 25 -5.35 -5.49 9.75
C TRP A 25 -5.35 -4.91 8.33
N ALA A 26 -4.79 -3.71 8.13
CA ALA A 26 -4.66 -3.09 6.81
C ALA A 26 -3.81 -3.94 5.85
N ARG A 27 -2.69 -4.50 6.32
CA ARG A 27 -1.86 -5.42 5.54
C ARG A 27 -2.63 -6.68 5.15
N GLN A 28 -3.38 -7.26 6.09
CA GLN A 28 -4.18 -8.45 5.83
C GLN A 28 -5.25 -8.20 4.76
N ILE A 29 -6.15 -7.25 5.00
CA ILE A 29 -7.26 -6.97 4.07
C ILE A 29 -6.75 -6.48 2.71
N GLY A 30 -5.65 -5.71 2.71
CA GLY A 30 -5.03 -5.20 1.50
C GLY A 30 -4.41 -6.33 0.68
N GLY A 31 -3.66 -7.23 1.32
CA GLY A 31 -3.07 -8.41 0.69
C GLY A 31 -4.12 -9.34 0.09
N GLU A 32 -5.15 -9.69 0.88
CA GLU A 32 -6.29 -10.51 0.42
C GLU A 32 -6.96 -9.89 -0.82
N ARG A 33 -7.11 -8.55 -0.83
CA ARG A 33 -7.72 -7.83 -1.96
C ARG A 33 -6.84 -7.86 -3.21
N ILE A 34 -5.54 -7.64 -3.07
CA ILE A 34 -4.58 -7.73 -4.18
C ILE A 34 -4.62 -9.14 -4.75
N ASP A 35 -4.56 -10.15 -3.87
CA ASP A 35 -4.54 -11.55 -4.26
C ASP A 35 -5.78 -11.96 -5.03
N HIS A 36 -6.95 -11.60 -4.49
CA HIS A 36 -8.22 -11.88 -5.13
C HIS A 36 -8.33 -11.24 -6.52
N ILE A 37 -7.83 -10.01 -6.70
CA ILE A 37 -7.88 -9.32 -7.99
C ILE A 37 -6.90 -9.91 -9.00
N VAL A 38 -5.63 -10.07 -8.60
CA VAL A 38 -4.55 -10.39 -9.53
C VAL A 38 -4.58 -11.86 -9.92
N SER A 39 -4.75 -12.76 -8.94
CA SER A 39 -4.78 -14.21 -9.16
C SER A 39 -5.98 -14.64 -9.99
N ASN A 40 -7.15 -14.03 -9.80
CA ASN A 40 -8.34 -14.28 -10.62
C ASN A 40 -8.37 -13.50 -11.95
N LYS A 41 -7.26 -12.82 -12.30
CA LYS A 41 -7.10 -12.10 -13.57
C LYS A 41 -8.19 -11.06 -13.85
N HIS A 42 -8.69 -10.38 -12.82
CA HIS A 42 -9.60 -9.25 -12.97
C HIS A 42 -8.87 -8.01 -13.52
N ARG A 43 -8.41 -8.06 -14.78
CA ARG A 43 -7.50 -7.07 -15.39
C ARG A 43 -8.02 -5.63 -15.31
N LYS A 44 -9.33 -5.43 -15.44
CA LYS A 44 -9.99 -4.11 -15.29
C LYS A 44 -9.86 -3.53 -13.88
N ALA A 45 -9.48 -4.34 -12.89
CA ALA A 45 -9.29 -3.96 -11.50
C ALA A 45 -7.82 -3.93 -11.06
N TYR A 46 -6.86 -4.21 -11.96
CA TYR A 46 -5.43 -4.22 -11.61
C TYR A 46 -4.94 -2.88 -11.07
N LYS A 47 -5.44 -1.76 -11.64
CA LYS A 47 -5.19 -0.43 -11.10
C LYS A 47 -5.57 -0.30 -9.63
N ARG A 48 -6.71 -0.89 -9.21
CA ARG A 48 -7.15 -0.86 -7.80
C ARG A 48 -6.22 -1.68 -6.90
N ALA A 49 -5.78 -2.85 -7.35
CA ALA A 49 -4.80 -3.64 -6.62
C ALA A 49 -3.46 -2.91 -6.48
N ALA A 50 -3.00 -2.26 -7.54
CA ALA A 50 -1.78 -1.45 -7.52
C ALA A 50 -1.89 -0.26 -6.54
N GLN A 51 -3.05 0.40 -6.50
CA GLN A 51 -3.33 1.47 -5.53
C GLN A 51 -3.29 0.99 -4.09
N VAL A 52 -3.84 -0.20 -3.81
CA VAL A 52 -3.77 -0.81 -2.47
C VAL A 52 -2.32 -1.08 -2.08
N LEU A 53 -1.51 -1.67 -2.98
CA LEU A 53 -0.09 -1.91 -2.72
C LEU A 53 0.67 -0.60 -2.47
N GLY A 54 0.44 0.42 -3.30
CA GLY A 54 1.05 1.75 -3.15
C GLY A 54 0.69 2.40 -1.82
N ALA A 55 -0.59 2.39 -1.42
CA ALA A 55 -1.03 2.96 -0.15
C ALA A 55 -0.42 2.26 1.06
N LEU A 56 -0.29 0.93 1.04
CA LEU A 56 0.41 0.20 2.10
C LEU A 56 1.88 0.62 2.19
N CYS A 57 2.57 0.78 1.06
CA CYS A 57 3.96 1.24 1.03
C CYS A 57 4.09 2.69 1.54
N GLU A 58 3.19 3.58 1.14
CA GLU A 58 3.16 4.97 1.64
C GLU A 58 3.04 5.02 3.15
N VAL A 59 2.10 4.27 3.73
CA VAL A 59 1.91 4.22 5.18
C VAL A 59 3.19 3.75 5.87
N LEU A 60 3.82 2.69 5.37
CA LEU A 60 5.06 2.16 5.94
C LEU A 60 6.20 3.17 5.89
N ILE A 61 6.37 3.87 4.77
CA ILE A 61 7.38 4.93 4.65
C ILE A 61 7.08 6.07 5.63
N LEU A 62 5.83 6.52 5.72
CA LEU A 62 5.43 7.64 6.58
C LEU A 62 5.58 7.35 8.07
N ILE A 63 5.48 6.09 8.50
CA ILE A 63 5.72 5.68 9.88
C ILE A 63 7.16 5.24 10.16
N GLY A 64 8.08 5.45 9.21
CA GLY A 64 9.51 5.16 9.36
C GLY A 64 9.89 3.68 9.17
N GLN A 65 9.01 2.86 8.59
CA GLN A 65 9.22 1.43 8.33
C GLN A 65 9.54 1.17 6.84
N GLU A 66 10.51 1.90 6.29
CA GLU A 66 10.89 1.82 4.88
C GLU A 66 11.35 0.40 4.46
N SER A 67 12.06 -0.31 5.35
CA SER A 67 12.47 -1.70 5.12
C SER A 67 11.29 -2.62 4.84
N ASP A 68 10.19 -2.45 5.58
CA ASP A 68 9.00 -3.26 5.43
C ASP A 68 8.27 -2.94 4.11
N ALA A 69 8.32 -1.68 3.67
CA ALA A 69 7.79 -1.30 2.36
C ALA A 69 8.54 -2.03 1.24
N HIS A 70 9.87 -2.10 1.31
CA HIS A 70 10.67 -2.86 0.36
C HIS A 70 10.36 -4.35 0.37
N VAL A 71 10.18 -4.96 1.56
CA VAL A 71 9.77 -6.36 1.67
C VAL A 71 8.42 -6.59 0.98
N LEU A 72 7.44 -5.71 1.23
CA LEU A 72 6.12 -5.82 0.63
C LEU A 72 6.16 -5.70 -0.90
N VAL A 73 6.97 -4.80 -1.43
CA VAL A 73 7.16 -4.66 -2.88
C VAL A 73 7.84 -5.88 -3.48
N ASN A 74 8.89 -6.40 -2.84
CA ASN A 74 9.57 -7.61 -3.29
C ASN A 74 8.58 -8.78 -3.39
N GLU A 75 7.79 -8.99 -2.34
CA GLU A 75 6.78 -10.05 -2.30
C GLU A 75 5.79 -9.92 -3.47
N TYR A 76 5.14 -8.77 -3.63
CA TYR A 76 4.04 -8.64 -4.58
C TYR A 76 4.50 -8.39 -6.03
N TYR A 77 5.50 -7.54 -6.24
CA TYR A 77 5.90 -7.09 -7.57
C TYR A 77 6.99 -7.95 -8.20
N PHE A 78 8.05 -8.28 -7.44
CA PHE A 78 9.21 -9.00 -7.95
C PHE A 78 9.03 -10.52 -7.90
N ASP A 79 8.35 -11.05 -6.87
CA ASP A 79 8.22 -12.49 -6.65
C ASP A 79 6.87 -13.02 -7.11
N LYS A 80 5.80 -12.74 -6.35
CA LYS A 80 4.47 -13.37 -6.51
C LYS A 80 3.84 -13.07 -7.87
N TYR A 81 3.89 -11.81 -8.31
CA TYR A 81 3.28 -11.37 -9.56
C TYR A 81 4.28 -11.02 -10.66
N ARG A 82 5.48 -11.60 -10.62
CA ARG A 82 6.56 -11.39 -11.60
C ARG A 82 6.10 -11.51 -13.05
N ARG A 83 5.23 -12.48 -13.35
CA ARG A 83 4.72 -12.82 -14.69
C ARG A 83 3.48 -12.01 -15.11
N PHE A 84 2.92 -11.18 -14.24
CA PHE A 84 1.70 -10.41 -14.50
C PHE A 84 2.05 -9.01 -14.98
N SER A 85 2.58 -8.91 -16.20
CA SER A 85 3.08 -7.66 -16.78
C SER A 85 2.07 -6.50 -16.78
N ALA A 86 0.79 -6.79 -17.02
CA ALA A 86 -0.27 -5.78 -16.95
C ALA A 86 -0.45 -5.21 -15.54
N PHE A 87 -0.41 -6.06 -14.51
CA PHE A 87 -0.46 -5.61 -13.12
C PHE A 87 0.78 -4.78 -12.76
N ARG A 88 1.97 -5.25 -13.17
CA ARG A 88 3.23 -4.56 -12.92
C ARG A 88 3.27 -3.15 -13.53
N LYS A 89 2.72 -2.96 -14.74
CA LYS A 89 2.58 -1.63 -15.35
C LYS A 89 1.72 -0.69 -14.49
N GLU A 90 0.62 -1.19 -13.92
CA GLU A 90 -0.22 -0.40 -13.02
C GLU A 90 0.52 -0.04 -11.72
N VAL A 91 1.30 -0.97 -11.15
CA VAL A 91 2.12 -0.70 -9.97
C VAL A 91 3.15 0.40 -10.26
N GLN A 92 3.88 0.30 -11.36
CA GLN A 92 4.82 1.34 -11.78
C GLN A 92 4.13 2.69 -11.93
N ALA A 93 2.97 2.74 -12.59
CA ALA A 93 2.21 3.98 -12.76
C ALA A 93 1.80 4.60 -11.41
N VAL A 94 1.28 3.80 -10.48
CA VAL A 94 0.93 4.27 -9.13
C VAL A 94 2.15 4.79 -8.38
N PHE A 95 3.27 4.06 -8.40
CA PHE A 95 4.49 4.43 -7.68
C PHE A 95 5.07 5.74 -8.21
N GLN A 96 4.98 6.00 -9.52
CA GLN A 96 5.42 7.27 -10.11
C GLN A 96 4.52 8.45 -9.73
N THR A 97 3.24 8.23 -9.41
CA THR A 97 2.33 9.31 -9.00
C THR A 97 2.48 9.71 -7.53
N SER A 98 2.97 8.82 -6.68
CA SER A 98 3.19 9.11 -5.26
C SER A 98 4.54 9.77 -5.03
N ASN A 99 4.56 11.00 -4.52
CA ASN A 99 5.82 11.66 -4.14
C ASN A 99 6.54 10.91 -3.01
N VAL A 100 5.79 10.32 -2.08
CA VAL A 100 6.34 9.58 -0.93
C VAL A 100 7.06 8.33 -1.44
N VAL A 101 6.34 7.49 -2.20
CA VAL A 101 6.90 6.23 -2.68
C VAL A 101 7.99 6.47 -3.71
N ARG A 102 7.79 7.36 -4.68
CA ARG A 102 8.79 7.67 -5.72
C ARG A 102 10.12 8.14 -5.14
N SER A 103 10.10 8.87 -4.03
CA SER A 103 11.33 9.38 -3.39
C SER A 103 12.15 8.29 -2.69
N LYS A 104 11.52 7.18 -2.31
CA LYS A 104 12.12 6.12 -1.49
C LYS A 104 12.26 4.78 -2.20
N MET A 105 11.50 4.57 -3.27
CA MET A 105 11.41 3.28 -3.95
C MET A 105 11.54 3.46 -5.46
N VAL A 106 12.36 2.61 -6.08
CA VAL A 106 12.54 2.54 -7.54
C VAL A 106 12.13 1.14 -8.01
N LEU A 107 11.27 1.08 -9.04
CA LEU A 107 10.65 -0.14 -9.59
C LEU A 107 11.03 -0.41 -11.05
#